data_AF-A0A843GXI4-F1
#
_entry.id   AF-A0A843GXI4-F1
#
_cell.length_a   1.000
_cell.length_b   1.000
_cell.length_c   1.000
_cell.angle_alpha   90.00
_cell.angle_beta   90.00
_cell.angle_gamma   90.00
#
_symmetry.space_group_name_H-M   'P 1'
#
loop_
_entity.id
_entity.type
_entity.pdbx_description
1 polymer ?
#
loop_
_entity_poly.entity_id
_entity_poly.type
_entity_poly.pdbx_seq_one_letter_code
_entity_poly.pdbx_strand_id
1 'polypeptide(L)'
;MIRELSRLPHTDASRYLNYLLIPVSVFDINEKDAKRFNKILFWLKKQELEPIIRTKSGAICNVKRRGPAWDIRRTRNCVEITAILEGYAWRLQFRTKLQKGLSGRKAFTRFKRILKEKGIDLESYAIENGPAIKQQIEKPLIGASHKAYYHKVFEHANHIDFHSSYAAGLANSHPEFRETLNMIYERRKDNEEYKAILNFSIGFMQSINGCKAKFAHLSKDAIFDNNERIRKLAAKLDKLGRIVIAYNTDGIWYSGKPYHGEGEGSGLGEWHNDHIDCKFRMKSDGAYEFIENGIYNPVIRGISNEVKDGWKWGDIYTEKADLKLFTFSEEEGVMLNGREC
;
A
#
# COMPACT_ATOMS: atom_id res chain seq x y z
N MET A 1 -0.80 -24.72 -28.37
CA MET A 1 -0.40 -23.71 -27.36
C MET A 1 0.48 -22.60 -27.94
N ILE A 2 1.45 -22.93 -28.80
CA ILE A 2 2.35 -21.93 -29.42
C ILE A 2 1.60 -20.77 -30.10
N ARG A 3 0.53 -21.05 -30.86
CA ARG A 3 -0.37 -20.01 -31.43
C ARG A 3 -1.06 -19.11 -30.39
N GLU A 4 -1.25 -19.60 -29.17
CA GLU A 4 -1.84 -18.83 -28.07
C GLU A 4 -0.77 -17.94 -27.41
N LEU A 5 0.46 -18.43 -27.29
CA LEU A 5 1.61 -17.67 -26.81
C LEU A 5 2.05 -16.60 -27.81
N SER A 6 2.01 -16.86 -29.11
CA SER A 6 2.38 -15.86 -30.13
C SER A 6 1.50 -14.61 -30.13
N ARG A 7 0.29 -14.68 -29.56
CA ARG A 7 -0.61 -13.53 -29.34
C ARG A 7 -0.26 -12.70 -28.12
N LEU A 8 0.64 -13.18 -27.26
CA LEU A 8 1.11 -12.48 -26.08
C LEU A 8 2.40 -11.71 -26.41
N PRO A 9 2.65 -10.57 -25.75
CA PRO A 9 3.92 -9.85 -25.84
C PRO A 9 5.13 -10.78 -25.66
N HIS A 10 6.08 -10.70 -26.59
CA HIS A 10 7.30 -11.50 -26.60
C HIS A 10 8.47 -10.73 -27.23
N THR A 11 9.68 -11.23 -27.01
CA THR A 11 10.91 -10.72 -27.63
C THR A 11 11.64 -11.85 -28.34
N ASP A 12 12.32 -11.54 -29.43
CA ASP A 12 13.23 -12.46 -30.12
C ASP A 12 14.37 -12.90 -29.18
N ALA A 13 14.50 -14.22 -29.01
CA ALA A 13 15.50 -14.90 -28.20
C ALA A 13 16.65 -15.49 -29.05
N SER A 14 16.70 -15.20 -30.36
CA SER A 14 17.79 -15.58 -31.25
C SER A 14 19.12 -14.85 -30.91
N ARG A 15 19.04 -13.74 -30.16
CA ARG A 15 20.17 -12.93 -29.69
C ARG A 15 20.36 -13.05 -28.17
N TYR A 16 21.37 -12.39 -27.61
CA TYR A 16 21.64 -12.40 -26.17
C TYR A 16 20.41 -11.92 -25.38
N LEU A 17 19.75 -12.85 -24.68
CA LEU A 17 18.49 -12.58 -24.01
C LEU A 17 18.73 -11.84 -22.68
N ASN A 18 18.29 -10.58 -22.62
CA ASN A 18 18.24 -9.82 -21.37
C ASN A 18 16.83 -9.96 -20.76
N TYR A 19 16.75 -10.59 -19.59
CA TYR A 19 15.49 -10.82 -18.87
C TYR A 19 14.66 -9.54 -18.65
N LEU A 20 15.30 -8.39 -18.44
CA LEU A 20 14.61 -7.12 -18.24
C LEU A 20 13.94 -6.58 -19.50
N LEU A 21 14.38 -7.03 -20.68
CA LEU A 21 13.86 -6.63 -21.98
C LEU A 21 12.76 -7.57 -22.50
N ILE A 22 12.45 -8.65 -21.77
CA ILE A 22 11.33 -9.52 -22.12
C ILE A 22 10.03 -8.82 -21.66
N PRO A 23 9.10 -8.51 -22.58
CA PRO A 23 7.85 -7.86 -22.24
C PRO A 23 7.00 -8.78 -21.36
N VAL A 24 6.19 -8.15 -20.51
CA VAL A 24 5.43 -8.85 -19.47
C VAL A 24 3.97 -8.90 -19.86
N SER A 25 3.44 -10.11 -19.96
CA SER A 25 2.00 -10.33 -20.01
C SER A 25 1.49 -10.50 -18.59
N VAL A 26 0.65 -9.58 -18.13
CA VAL A 26 0.03 -9.64 -16.80
C VAL A 26 -1.37 -10.21 -16.92
N PHE A 27 -1.65 -11.23 -16.13
CA PHE A 27 -2.95 -11.88 -15.98
C PHE A 27 -3.63 -11.30 -14.74
N ASP A 28 -4.90 -10.93 -14.87
CA ASP A 28 -5.67 -10.39 -13.75
C ASP A 28 -6.12 -11.51 -12.81
N ILE A 29 -6.41 -11.16 -11.56
CA ILE A 29 -6.89 -12.12 -10.56
C ILE A 29 -8.38 -12.37 -10.78
N ASN A 30 -8.69 -13.20 -11.76
CA ASN A 30 -10.04 -13.67 -12.08
C ASN A 30 -10.00 -15.10 -12.63
N GLU A 31 -11.13 -15.79 -12.63
CA GLU A 31 -11.21 -17.22 -12.97
C GLU A 31 -10.77 -17.51 -14.40
N LYS A 32 -11.15 -16.64 -15.34
CA LYS A 32 -10.81 -16.76 -16.76
C LYS A 32 -9.29 -16.72 -16.97
N ASP A 33 -8.63 -15.75 -16.34
CA ASP A 33 -7.19 -15.58 -16.47
C ASP A 33 -6.40 -16.62 -15.67
N ALA A 34 -6.91 -17.07 -14.52
CA ALA A 34 -6.33 -18.20 -13.79
C ALA A 34 -6.36 -19.48 -14.62
N LYS A 35 -7.51 -19.81 -15.24
CA LYS A 35 -7.65 -20.95 -16.16
C LYS A 35 -6.68 -20.84 -17.33
N ARG A 36 -6.57 -19.65 -17.94
CA ARG A 36 -5.66 -19.42 -19.08
C ARG A 36 -4.19 -19.56 -18.67
N PHE A 37 -3.81 -19.00 -17.53
CA PHE A 37 -2.46 -19.10 -16.99
C PHE A 37 -2.08 -20.55 -16.66
N ASN A 38 -2.96 -21.28 -15.97
CA ASN A 38 -2.77 -22.69 -15.64
C ASN A 38 -2.69 -23.58 -16.88
N LYS A 39 -3.50 -23.29 -17.91
CA LYS A 39 -3.43 -24.00 -19.19
C LYS A 39 -2.03 -23.91 -19.82
N ILE A 40 -1.42 -22.72 -19.80
CA ILE A 40 -0.06 -22.50 -20.30
C ILE A 40 0.96 -23.23 -19.40
N LEU A 41 0.84 -23.09 -18.08
CA LEU A 41 1.71 -23.75 -17.10
C LEU A 41 1.75 -25.27 -17.29
N PHE A 42 0.58 -25.91 -17.33
CA PHE A 42 0.49 -27.36 -17.45
C PHE A 42 0.90 -27.85 -18.82
N TRP A 43 0.68 -27.06 -19.88
CA TRP A 43 1.22 -27.39 -21.18
C TRP A 43 2.76 -27.39 -21.15
N LEU A 44 3.39 -26.36 -20.56
CA LEU A 44 4.85 -26.29 -20.39
C LEU A 44 5.41 -27.43 -19.53
N LYS A 45 4.75 -27.79 -18.42
CA LYS A 45 5.14 -28.95 -17.58
C LYS A 45 5.15 -30.27 -18.33
N LYS A 46 4.27 -30.43 -19.32
CA LYS A 46 4.22 -31.63 -20.18
C LYS A 46 5.27 -31.60 -21.29
N GLN A 47 5.88 -30.46 -21.55
CA GLN A 47 6.97 -30.38 -22.52
C GLN A 47 8.27 -30.75 -21.79
N GLU A 48 9.03 -31.69 -22.33
CA GLU A 48 10.35 -32.10 -21.81
C GLU A 48 11.41 -31.04 -22.14
N LEU A 49 11.22 -29.83 -21.63
CA LEU A 49 12.06 -28.68 -21.90
C LEU A 49 13.13 -28.50 -20.83
N GLU A 50 14.24 -27.89 -21.24
CA GLU A 50 15.32 -27.54 -20.34
C GLU A 50 14.87 -26.47 -19.31
N PRO A 51 15.37 -26.53 -18.06
CA PRO A 51 15.09 -25.49 -17.08
C PRO A 51 15.89 -24.21 -17.37
N ILE A 52 15.27 -23.05 -17.17
CA ILE A 52 16.00 -21.77 -17.20
C ILE A 52 16.80 -21.60 -15.90
N ILE A 53 18.13 -21.47 -16.04
CA ILE A 53 19.03 -21.22 -14.90
C ILE A 53 19.22 -19.70 -14.73
N ARG A 54 19.02 -19.21 -13.50
CA ARG A 54 19.15 -17.78 -13.16
C ARG A 54 20.39 -17.46 -12.33
N THR A 55 20.88 -16.23 -12.46
CA THR A 55 21.90 -15.66 -11.59
C THR A 55 21.29 -15.31 -10.22
N LYS A 56 22.14 -15.03 -9.22
CA LYS A 56 21.71 -14.52 -7.90
C LYS A 56 20.90 -13.21 -8.00
N SER A 57 21.14 -12.40 -9.03
CA SER A 57 20.37 -11.18 -9.31
C SER A 57 19.06 -11.42 -10.07
N GLY A 58 18.74 -12.67 -10.41
CA GLY A 58 17.52 -13.09 -11.11
C GLY A 58 17.57 -12.98 -12.63
N ALA A 59 18.71 -12.57 -13.19
CA ALA A 59 18.95 -12.57 -14.65
C ALA A 59 19.10 -14.00 -15.17
N ILE A 60 18.90 -14.22 -16.46
CA ILE A 60 19.04 -15.55 -17.07
C ILE A 60 20.55 -15.81 -17.30
N CYS A 61 21.10 -16.81 -16.61
CA CYS A 61 22.54 -17.06 -16.53
C CYS A 61 23.09 -17.88 -17.71
N ASN A 62 22.25 -18.72 -18.33
CA ASN A 62 22.66 -19.63 -19.40
C ASN A 62 21.72 -19.54 -20.60
N VAL A 63 22.03 -18.65 -21.55
CA VAL A 63 21.45 -18.67 -22.91
C VAL A 63 22.46 -19.22 -23.93
N LYS A 64 23.50 -19.92 -23.47
CA LYS A 64 24.46 -20.61 -24.36
C LYS A 64 23.85 -21.84 -25.05
N ARG A 65 22.72 -22.35 -24.56
CA ARG A 65 21.90 -23.38 -25.24
C ARG A 65 20.67 -22.68 -25.83
N ARG A 66 20.64 -22.55 -27.15
CA ARG A 66 19.53 -22.01 -27.96
C ARG A 66 18.29 -22.93 -28.00
N GLY A 67 18.17 -23.82 -27.01
CA GLY A 67 17.10 -24.79 -26.93
C GLY A 67 15.87 -24.19 -26.26
N PRO A 68 14.68 -24.76 -26.53
CA PRO A 68 13.49 -24.36 -25.81
C PRO A 68 13.63 -24.69 -24.31
N ALA A 69 13.27 -23.74 -23.46
CA ALA A 69 13.48 -23.81 -22.02
C ALA A 69 12.40 -23.04 -21.27
N TRP A 70 12.15 -23.36 -20.00
CA TRP A 70 11.23 -22.58 -19.17
C TRP A 70 11.57 -22.64 -17.68
N ASP A 71 11.01 -21.71 -16.91
CA ASP A 71 10.97 -21.79 -15.46
C ASP A 71 9.71 -21.13 -14.88
N ILE A 72 9.53 -21.33 -13.58
CA ILE A 72 8.51 -20.68 -12.77
C ILE A 72 9.13 -20.06 -11.51
N ARG A 73 8.75 -18.82 -11.21
CA ARG A 73 9.13 -18.12 -9.98
C ARG A 73 7.90 -17.80 -9.15
N ARG A 74 8.08 -17.87 -7.83
CA ARG A 74 7.03 -17.54 -6.86
C ARG A 74 7.53 -16.48 -5.90
N THR A 75 6.67 -15.50 -5.68
CA THR A 75 6.78 -14.55 -4.58
C THR A 75 5.42 -14.52 -3.87
N ARG A 76 5.33 -13.81 -2.73
CA ARG A 76 4.07 -13.69 -1.99
C ARG A 76 2.90 -13.20 -2.85
N ASN A 77 3.17 -12.33 -3.84
CA ASN A 77 2.15 -11.59 -4.58
C ASN A 77 2.19 -11.85 -6.10
N CYS A 78 3.03 -12.76 -6.58
CA CYS A 78 3.22 -13.00 -8.00
C CYS A 78 3.73 -14.43 -8.24
N VAL A 79 3.11 -15.10 -9.22
CA VAL A 79 3.65 -16.28 -9.88
C VAL A 79 4.04 -15.85 -11.30
N GLU A 80 5.29 -16.12 -11.67
CA GLU A 80 5.83 -15.76 -12.98
C GLU A 80 6.31 -17.00 -13.72
N ILE A 81 5.93 -17.13 -14.98
CA ILE A 81 6.51 -18.08 -15.93
C ILE A 81 7.42 -17.31 -16.87
N THR A 82 8.65 -17.81 -17.08
CA THR A 82 9.46 -17.43 -18.23
C THR A 82 9.57 -18.63 -19.15
N ALA A 83 9.31 -18.44 -20.43
CA ALA A 83 9.40 -19.51 -21.44
C ALA A 83 10.20 -19.00 -22.65
N ILE A 84 11.07 -19.84 -23.18
CA ILE A 84 11.82 -19.64 -24.41
C ILE A 84 11.43 -20.79 -25.35
N LEU A 85 10.78 -20.50 -26.47
CA LEU A 85 10.30 -21.49 -27.44
C LEU A 85 10.46 -20.94 -28.86
N GLU A 86 10.87 -21.79 -29.80
CA GLU A 86 10.95 -21.43 -31.23
C GLU A 86 11.70 -20.11 -31.52
N GLY A 87 12.72 -19.80 -30.71
CA GLY A 87 13.50 -18.57 -30.86
C GLY A 87 12.85 -17.31 -30.28
N TYR A 88 11.77 -17.43 -29.50
CA TYR A 88 11.13 -16.30 -28.81
C TYR A 88 11.09 -16.51 -27.30
N ALA A 89 11.01 -15.41 -26.55
CA ALA A 89 10.90 -15.40 -25.10
C ALA A 89 9.64 -14.68 -24.61
N TRP A 90 8.96 -15.30 -23.66
CA TRP A 90 7.77 -14.77 -22.99
C TRP A 90 7.99 -14.66 -21.49
N ARG A 91 7.36 -13.66 -20.89
CA ARG A 91 7.27 -13.50 -19.45
C ARG A 91 5.82 -13.27 -19.05
N LEU A 92 5.26 -14.22 -18.31
CA LEU A 92 3.85 -14.26 -17.94
C LEU A 92 3.74 -14.12 -16.44
N GLN A 93 2.97 -13.15 -15.95
CA GLN A 93 2.81 -12.92 -14.51
C GLN A 93 1.34 -13.01 -14.11
N PHE A 94 1.04 -13.87 -13.15
CA PHE A 94 -0.21 -13.84 -12.39
C PHE A 94 0.08 -13.18 -11.05
N ARG A 95 -0.37 -11.93 -10.86
CA ARG A 95 0.00 -11.12 -9.69
C ARG A 95 -1.10 -10.20 -9.22
N THR A 96 -1.01 -9.79 -7.96
CA THR A 96 -1.84 -8.69 -7.45
C THR A 96 -1.49 -7.41 -8.23
N LYS A 97 -2.50 -6.59 -8.57
CA LYS A 97 -2.27 -5.34 -9.31
C LYS A 97 -1.17 -4.53 -8.60
N LEU A 98 -0.14 -4.13 -9.34
CA LEU A 98 0.78 -3.11 -8.85
C LEU A 98 -0.05 -1.84 -8.62
N GLN A 99 0.09 -1.21 -7.45
CA GLN A 99 -0.47 0.13 -7.23
C GLN A 99 -0.02 1.04 -8.38
N LYS A 100 -0.98 1.50 -9.19
CA LYS A 100 -0.75 2.58 -10.14
C LYS A 100 -0.46 3.83 -9.30
N GLY A 101 0.68 4.47 -9.53
CA GLY A 101 1.06 5.67 -8.79
C GLY A 101 2.58 5.86 -8.66
N LEU A 102 2.94 7.01 -8.10
CA LEU A 102 4.33 7.35 -7.81
C LEU A 102 4.88 6.41 -6.72
N SER A 103 5.97 5.69 -6.98
CA SER A 103 6.60 4.87 -5.94
C SER A 103 7.23 5.75 -4.85
N GLY A 104 7.39 5.23 -3.62
CA GLY A 104 7.99 5.99 -2.53
C GLY A 104 9.38 6.58 -2.86
N ARG A 105 10.19 5.85 -3.64
CA ARG A 105 11.48 6.38 -4.13
C ARG A 105 11.30 7.59 -5.06
N LYS A 106 10.38 7.50 -6.03
CA LYS A 106 10.10 8.59 -6.97
C LYS A 106 9.49 9.80 -6.25
N ALA A 107 8.55 9.56 -5.33
CA ALA A 107 7.97 10.57 -4.46
C ALA A 107 9.05 11.32 -3.68
N PHE A 108 9.93 10.58 -3.00
CA PHE A 108 11.01 11.15 -2.22
C PHE A 108 12.03 11.93 -3.08
N THR A 109 12.40 11.41 -4.26
CA THR A 109 13.27 12.14 -5.19
C THR A 109 12.65 13.47 -5.63
N ARG A 110 11.34 13.47 -5.92
CA ARG A 110 10.64 14.70 -6.32
C ARG A 110 10.50 15.67 -5.15
N PHE A 111 10.22 15.18 -3.94
CA PHE A 111 10.22 15.97 -2.70
C PHE A 111 11.56 16.67 -2.48
N LYS A 112 12.67 15.91 -2.55
CA LYS A 112 14.02 16.48 -2.41
C LYS A 112 14.31 17.57 -3.44
N ARG A 113 13.86 17.39 -4.69
CA ARG A 113 14.04 18.42 -5.74
C ARG A 113 13.26 19.70 -5.41
N ILE A 114 12.00 19.56 -4.99
CA ILE A 114 11.15 20.69 -4.61
C ILE A 114 11.76 21.45 -3.41
N LEU A 115 12.26 20.73 -2.40
CA LEU A 115 12.96 21.35 -1.27
C LEU A 115 14.19 22.14 -1.72
N LYS A 116 14.99 21.56 -2.61
CA LYS A 116 16.18 22.22 -3.15
C LYS A 116 15.84 23.49 -3.94
N GLU A 117 14.76 23.48 -4.72
CA GLU A 117 14.25 24.67 -5.43
C GLU A 117 13.83 25.78 -4.46
N LYS A 118 13.49 25.42 -3.21
CA LYS A 118 13.15 26.33 -2.11
C LYS A 118 14.32 26.62 -1.16
N GLY A 119 15.54 26.24 -1.55
CA GLY A 119 16.75 26.51 -0.77
C GLY A 119 17.01 25.55 0.40
N ILE A 120 16.22 24.48 0.54
CA ILE A 120 16.40 23.48 1.59
C ILE A 120 17.17 22.29 1.01
N ASP A 121 18.44 22.14 1.40
CA ASP A 121 19.21 20.95 1.05
C ASP A 121 18.94 19.81 2.02
N LEU A 122 18.07 18.89 1.63
CA LEU A 122 17.73 17.74 2.46
C LEU A 122 18.96 16.91 2.88
N GLU A 123 20.05 16.91 2.11
CA GLU A 123 21.27 16.16 2.49
C GLU A 123 21.97 16.73 3.72
N SER A 124 21.78 18.01 4.08
CA SER A 124 22.33 18.58 5.31
C SER A 124 21.71 17.96 6.57
N TYR A 125 20.58 17.27 6.44
CA TYR A 125 19.91 16.54 7.52
C TYR A 125 20.34 15.07 7.57
N ALA A 126 21.21 14.58 6.68
CA ALA A 126 21.58 13.17 6.67
C ALA A 126 22.31 12.75 7.96
N ILE A 127 21.84 11.67 8.60
CA ILE A 127 22.45 11.07 9.79
C ILE A 127 23.05 9.69 9.49
N GLU A 128 24.12 9.34 10.19
CA GLU A 128 24.81 8.04 10.03
C GLU A 128 24.11 6.90 10.79
N ASN A 129 23.57 7.18 11.98
CA ASN A 129 22.93 6.20 12.87
C ASN A 129 21.45 5.92 12.52
N GLY A 130 21.03 6.17 11.28
CA GLY A 130 19.65 6.04 10.79
C GLY A 130 18.93 4.73 11.16
N PRO A 131 19.55 3.55 10.99
CA PRO A 131 18.92 2.27 11.34
C PRO A 131 18.54 2.14 12.83
N ALA A 132 19.33 2.72 13.74
CA ALA A 132 19.04 2.72 15.18
C ALA A 132 17.88 3.67 15.50
N ILE A 133 17.87 4.87 14.89
CA ILE A 133 16.77 5.84 15.06
C ILE A 133 15.44 5.26 14.56
N LYS A 134 15.47 4.52 13.45
CA LYS A 134 14.27 3.85 12.92
C LYS A 134 13.57 2.96 13.96
N GLN A 135 14.32 2.28 14.82
CA GLN A 135 13.77 1.41 15.86
C GLN A 135 13.03 2.19 16.96
N GLN A 136 13.32 3.49 17.10
CA GLN A 136 12.69 4.38 18.07
C GLN A 136 11.45 5.11 17.52
N ILE A 137 11.14 4.93 16.23
CA ILE A 137 9.95 5.55 15.63
C ILE A 137 8.72 4.89 16.25
N GLU A 138 7.86 5.70 16.86
CA GLU A 138 6.60 5.21 17.40
C GLU A 138 5.76 4.56 16.30
N LYS A 139 5.02 3.52 16.67
CA LYS A 139 4.02 2.97 15.78
C LYS A 139 2.90 4.03 15.58
N PRO A 140 2.32 4.11 14.38
CA PRO A 140 1.11 4.90 14.18
C PRO A 140 0.00 4.47 15.15
N LEU A 141 -0.80 5.42 15.63
CA LEU A 141 -1.96 5.14 16.47
C LEU A 141 -3.05 4.48 15.64
N ILE A 142 -3.20 3.16 15.80
CA ILE A 142 -4.15 2.36 15.06
C ILE A 142 -4.73 1.34 16.04
N GLY A 143 -6.05 1.30 16.18
CA GLY A 143 -6.71 0.35 17.07
C GLY A 143 -7.84 0.97 17.87
N ALA A 144 -8.59 0.11 18.55
CA ALA A 144 -9.59 0.56 19.51
C ALA A 144 -8.89 1.24 20.70
N SER A 145 -9.50 2.30 21.24
CA SER A 145 -9.00 2.97 22.46
C SER A 145 -9.06 2.07 23.69
N HIS A 146 -10.00 1.10 23.69
CA HIS A 146 -10.16 0.10 24.73
C HIS A 146 -10.50 -1.26 24.13
N LYS A 147 -9.93 -2.35 24.68
CA LYS A 147 -10.16 -3.72 24.16
C LYS A 147 -11.63 -4.14 24.16
N ALA A 148 -12.41 -3.68 25.12
CA ALA A 148 -13.85 -3.97 25.18
C ALA A 148 -14.66 -3.28 24.06
N TYR A 149 -14.05 -2.39 23.26
CA TYR A 149 -14.73 -1.69 22.18
C TYR A 149 -14.66 -2.45 20.85
N TYR A 150 -13.80 -3.47 20.73
CA TYR A 150 -13.89 -4.38 19.60
C TYR A 150 -15.26 -5.06 19.60
N HIS A 151 -15.86 -5.15 18.42
CA HIS A 151 -17.15 -5.78 18.14
C HIS A 151 -18.37 -5.08 18.76
N LYS A 152 -18.15 -4.09 19.63
CA LYS A 152 -19.21 -3.24 20.15
C LYS A 152 -19.70 -2.30 19.04
N VAL A 153 -21.01 -2.14 18.99
CA VAL A 153 -21.68 -1.16 18.11
C VAL A 153 -21.78 0.16 18.87
N PHE A 154 -21.35 1.23 18.22
CA PHE A 154 -21.50 2.59 18.69
C PHE A 154 -22.46 3.32 17.76
N GLU A 155 -23.52 3.88 18.31
CA GLU A 155 -24.40 4.81 17.61
C GLU A 155 -23.90 6.24 17.85
N HIS A 156 -24.31 7.18 16.98
CA HIS A 156 -23.88 8.58 17.05
C HIS A 156 -22.36 8.75 17.07
N ALA A 157 -21.67 7.91 16.27
CA ALA A 157 -20.23 7.95 16.11
C ALA A 157 -19.85 8.99 15.06
N ASN A 158 -18.79 9.74 15.32
CA ASN A 158 -18.23 10.72 14.39
C ASN A 158 -16.75 10.39 14.21
N HIS A 159 -16.18 10.84 13.10
CA HIS A 159 -14.78 10.71 12.80
C HIS A 159 -14.17 12.10 12.63
N ILE A 160 -12.99 12.30 13.19
CA ILE A 160 -12.13 13.46 12.91
C ILE A 160 -10.94 12.98 12.10
N ASP A 161 -10.66 13.65 10.98
CA ASP A 161 -9.51 13.38 10.10
C ASP A 161 -8.55 14.58 10.05
N PHE A 162 -7.26 14.32 10.28
CA PHE A 162 -6.19 15.32 10.18
C PHE A 162 -5.61 15.37 8.77
N HIS A 163 -5.63 16.55 8.18
CA HIS A 163 -5.15 16.75 6.83
C HIS A 163 -3.63 16.61 6.67
N SER A 164 -3.20 15.60 5.91
CA SER A 164 -1.78 15.33 5.62
C SER A 164 -0.91 15.31 6.88
N SER A 165 -1.40 14.54 7.86
CA SER A 165 -1.01 14.60 9.26
C SER A 165 0.50 14.51 9.53
N TYR A 166 1.23 13.59 8.88
CA TYR A 166 2.68 13.47 9.02
C TYR A 166 3.47 14.60 8.36
N ALA A 167 3.01 15.12 7.23
CA ALA A 167 3.65 16.29 6.63
C ALA A 167 3.51 17.51 7.54
N ALA A 168 2.33 17.69 8.16
CA ALA A 168 2.14 18.72 9.17
C ALA A 168 3.07 18.52 10.38
N GLY A 169 3.25 17.27 10.83
CA GLY A 169 4.19 16.96 11.91
C GLY A 169 5.63 17.35 11.58
N LEU A 170 6.08 17.05 10.35
CA LEU A 170 7.39 17.49 9.88
C LEU A 170 7.50 19.03 9.88
N ALA A 171 6.46 19.73 9.43
CA ALA A 171 6.43 21.19 9.41
C ALA A 171 6.36 21.83 10.81
N ASN A 172 5.84 21.12 11.80
CA ASN A 172 5.81 21.60 13.19
C ASN A 172 7.19 21.43 13.84
N SER A 173 7.85 20.29 13.63
CA SER A 173 9.15 20.00 14.24
C SER A 173 10.33 20.63 13.50
N HIS A 174 10.17 20.88 12.19
CA HIS A 174 11.15 21.53 11.32
C HIS A 174 10.46 22.66 10.53
N PRO A 175 10.26 23.86 11.13
CA PRO A 175 9.46 24.95 10.57
C PRO A 175 9.90 25.45 9.20
N GLU A 176 11.17 25.31 8.85
CA GLU A 176 11.73 25.64 7.55
C GLU A 176 11.06 24.86 6.41
N PHE A 177 10.51 23.66 6.68
CA PHE A 177 9.78 22.88 5.69
C PHE A 177 8.35 23.37 5.46
N ARG A 178 7.78 24.21 6.35
CA ARG A 178 6.35 24.60 6.36
C ARG A 178 5.90 25.20 5.04
N GLU A 179 6.58 26.21 4.52
CA GLU A 179 6.18 26.89 3.27
C GLU A 179 6.12 25.88 2.11
N THR A 180 7.15 25.05 1.99
CA THR A 180 7.25 24.05 0.92
C THR A 180 6.15 22.99 1.05
N LEU A 181 5.90 22.50 2.26
CA LEU A 181 4.87 21.49 2.51
C LEU A 181 3.46 22.04 2.31
N ASN A 182 3.18 23.29 2.68
CA ASN A 182 1.91 23.96 2.38
C ASN A 182 1.69 24.08 0.87
N MET A 183 2.72 24.47 0.11
CA MET A 183 2.63 24.54 -1.34
C MET A 183 2.35 23.17 -1.97
N ILE A 184 3.01 22.11 -1.50
CA ILE A 184 2.74 20.73 -1.96
C ILE A 184 1.32 20.31 -1.57
N TYR A 185 0.88 20.66 -0.36
CA TYR A 185 -0.47 20.40 0.14
C TYR A 185 -1.53 21.06 -0.74
N GLU A 186 -1.41 22.33 -1.08
CA GLU A 186 -2.37 23.02 -1.93
C GLU A 186 -2.46 22.40 -3.33
N ARG A 187 -1.32 22.12 -3.96
CA ARG A 187 -1.23 21.53 -5.31
C ARG A 187 -1.80 20.12 -5.43
N ARG A 188 -2.02 19.42 -4.31
CA ARG A 188 -2.60 18.07 -4.31
C ARG A 188 -4.03 18.05 -4.87
N LYS A 189 -4.74 19.18 -4.80
CA LYS A 189 -6.11 19.34 -5.32
C LYS A 189 -6.13 19.26 -6.86
N ASP A 190 -5.06 19.74 -7.49
CA ASP A 190 -4.95 19.79 -8.96
C ASP A 190 -4.16 18.61 -9.53
N ASN A 191 -3.35 17.95 -8.70
CA ASN A 191 -2.49 16.85 -9.14
C ASN A 191 -2.24 15.83 -8.01
N GLU A 192 -2.78 14.63 -8.19
CA GLU A 192 -2.68 13.51 -7.25
C GLU A 192 -1.23 13.08 -6.94
N GLU A 193 -0.26 13.38 -7.81
CA GLU A 193 1.16 13.12 -7.52
C GLU A 193 1.62 13.86 -6.27
N TYR A 194 1.12 15.07 -6.03
CA TYR A 194 1.49 15.86 -4.84
C TYR A 194 0.94 15.22 -3.55
N LYS A 195 -0.22 14.55 -3.60
CA LYS A 195 -0.72 13.72 -2.50
C LYS A 195 0.23 12.54 -2.22
N ALA A 196 0.70 11.87 -3.27
CA ALA A 196 1.68 10.79 -3.15
C ALA A 196 3.03 11.28 -2.61
N ILE A 197 3.46 12.49 -2.99
CA ILE A 197 4.69 13.12 -2.47
C ILE A 197 4.59 13.31 -0.96
N LEU A 198 3.49 13.88 -0.45
CA LEU A 198 3.30 14.07 1.01
C LEU A 198 3.29 12.74 1.76
N ASN A 199 2.49 11.78 1.29
CA ASN A 199 2.26 10.55 2.02
C ASN A 199 3.48 9.61 1.99
N PHE A 200 4.13 9.48 0.83
CA PHE A 200 5.18 8.47 0.66
C PHE A 200 6.58 8.96 1.02
N SER A 201 6.84 10.27 0.98
CA SER A 201 8.18 10.79 1.29
C SER A 201 8.55 10.57 2.75
N ILE A 202 7.64 10.81 3.69
CA ILE A 202 7.88 10.57 5.13
C ILE A 202 8.18 9.10 5.41
N GLY A 203 7.40 8.18 4.81
CA GLY A 203 7.66 6.74 4.94
C GLY A 203 8.98 6.31 4.30
N PHE A 204 9.37 6.94 3.18
CA PHE A 204 10.62 6.62 2.51
C PHE A 204 11.87 7.11 3.26
N MET A 205 11.78 8.20 4.03
CA MET A 205 12.89 8.75 4.84
C MET A 205 13.49 7.73 5.82
N GLN A 206 12.69 6.78 6.29
CA GLN A 206 13.10 5.67 7.18
C GLN A 206 13.39 4.35 6.43
N SER A 207 13.53 4.38 5.11
CA SER A 207 13.79 3.17 4.32
C SER A 207 15.26 2.74 4.37
N ILE A 208 15.53 1.58 4.96
CA ILE A 208 16.88 0.99 5.02
C ILE A 208 17.39 0.68 3.60
N ASN A 209 16.56 0.04 2.77
CA ASN A 209 16.96 -0.35 1.42
C ASN A 209 16.88 0.81 0.40
N GLY A 210 16.16 1.89 0.74
CA GLY A 210 15.92 3.01 -0.16
C GLY A 210 16.92 4.16 0.00
N CYS A 211 17.08 4.65 1.23
CA CYS A 211 17.94 5.78 1.57
C CYS A 211 18.89 5.46 2.75
N LYS A 212 19.05 4.19 3.12
CA LYS A 212 19.83 3.76 4.30
C LYS A 212 19.34 4.36 5.62
N ALA A 213 18.05 4.73 5.67
CA ALA A 213 17.43 5.40 6.81
C ALA A 213 18.14 6.71 7.25
N LYS A 214 18.91 7.35 6.36
CA LYS A 214 19.68 8.57 6.69
C LYS A 214 18.82 9.78 7.06
N PHE A 215 17.51 9.73 6.85
CA PHE A 215 16.55 10.77 7.24
C PHE A 215 15.53 10.25 8.26
N ALA A 216 15.84 9.14 8.96
CA ALA A 216 14.90 8.51 9.88
C ALA A 216 14.50 9.42 11.05
N HIS A 217 15.35 10.35 11.48
CA HIS A 217 15.02 11.32 12.53
C HIS A 217 13.90 12.27 12.07
N LEU A 218 13.91 12.79 10.83
CA LEU A 218 12.80 13.59 10.29
C LEU A 218 11.47 12.82 10.29
N SER A 219 11.52 11.53 9.93
CA SER A 219 10.35 10.64 9.97
C SER A 219 9.86 10.42 11.40
N LYS A 220 10.79 10.25 12.35
CA LYS A 220 10.52 10.09 13.78
C LYS A 220 9.78 11.31 14.32
N ASP A 221 10.31 12.51 14.08
CA ASP A 221 9.75 13.76 14.59
C ASP A 221 8.35 14.00 14.03
N ALA A 222 8.17 13.77 12.72
CA ALA A 222 6.89 13.87 12.04
C ALA A 222 5.81 12.94 12.61
N ILE A 223 6.17 11.67 12.89
CA ILE A 223 5.25 10.67 13.43
C ILE A 223 4.96 10.95 14.91
N PHE A 224 5.97 11.37 15.67
CA PHE A 224 5.83 11.72 17.08
C PHE A 224 4.88 12.91 17.28
N ASP A 225 5.07 14.01 16.54
CA ASP A 225 4.17 15.16 16.58
C ASP A 225 2.72 14.78 16.25
N ASN A 226 2.52 13.97 15.20
CA ASN A 226 1.19 13.50 14.84
C ASN A 226 0.52 12.72 15.98
N ASN A 227 1.25 11.76 16.55
CA ASN A 227 0.74 10.95 17.66
C ASN A 227 0.41 11.82 18.89
N GLU A 228 1.25 12.80 19.21
CA GLU A 228 1.01 13.81 20.25
C GLU A 228 -0.28 14.61 20.00
N ARG A 229 -0.49 15.12 18.77
CA ARG A 229 -1.70 15.87 18.41
C ARG A 229 -2.96 15.03 18.55
N ILE A 230 -2.94 13.79 18.06
CA ILE A 230 -4.06 12.85 18.20
C ILE A 230 -4.35 12.57 19.68
N ARG A 231 -3.33 12.29 20.51
CA ARG A 231 -3.52 12.05 21.95
C ARG A 231 -4.11 13.26 22.66
N LYS A 232 -3.62 14.47 22.36
CA LYS A 232 -4.14 15.73 22.93
C LYS A 232 -5.60 15.95 22.56
N LEU A 233 -5.97 15.75 21.29
CA LEU A 233 -7.35 15.89 20.86
C LEU A 233 -8.25 14.82 21.48
N ALA A 234 -7.81 13.56 21.54
CA ALA A 234 -8.53 12.48 22.20
C ALA A 234 -8.79 12.77 23.69
N ALA A 235 -7.79 13.24 24.43
CA ALA A 235 -7.95 13.64 25.83
C ALA A 235 -8.93 14.81 26.00
N LYS A 236 -8.95 15.75 25.04
CA LYS A 236 -9.90 16.86 25.03
C LYS A 236 -11.33 16.36 24.76
N LEU A 237 -11.53 15.44 23.82
CA LEU A 237 -12.83 14.83 23.52
C LEU A 237 -13.38 14.12 24.77
N ASP A 238 -12.55 13.30 25.42
CA ASP A 238 -12.91 12.56 26.65
C ASP A 238 -13.30 13.50 27.79
N LYS A 239 -12.49 14.55 28.05
CA LYS A 239 -12.80 15.59 29.05
C LYS A 239 -14.12 16.31 28.78
N LEU A 240 -14.54 16.40 27.52
CA LEU A 240 -15.80 17.02 27.10
C LEU A 240 -16.96 16.00 27.06
N GLY A 241 -16.79 14.80 27.63
CA GLY A 241 -17.84 13.79 27.77
C GLY A 241 -18.09 12.95 26.51
N ARG A 242 -17.18 12.96 25.54
CA ARG A 242 -17.26 12.09 24.35
C ARG A 242 -16.51 10.79 24.60
N ILE A 243 -17.01 9.69 24.05
CA ILE A 243 -16.34 8.39 24.17
C ILE A 243 -15.40 8.25 22.98
N VAL A 244 -14.08 8.31 23.20
CA VAL A 244 -13.09 8.01 22.16
C VAL A 244 -13.13 6.51 21.88
N ILE A 245 -13.46 6.11 20.65
CA ILE A 245 -13.70 4.71 20.26
C ILE A 245 -12.45 4.06 19.68
N ALA A 246 -11.82 4.70 18.69
CA ALA A 246 -10.72 4.12 17.92
C ALA A 246 -9.84 5.18 17.23
N TYR A 247 -8.68 4.75 16.77
CA TYR A 247 -7.70 5.54 16.02
C TYR A 247 -7.35 4.86 14.69
N ASN A 248 -7.08 5.64 13.65
CA ASN A 248 -6.73 5.16 12.30
C ASN A 248 -5.57 5.94 11.64
N THR A 249 -4.42 6.06 12.32
CA THR A 249 -3.19 6.78 11.88
C THR A 249 -3.31 8.30 11.95
N ASP A 250 -4.29 8.86 11.26
CA ASP A 250 -4.50 10.29 11.04
C ASP A 250 -5.88 10.76 11.54
N GLY A 251 -6.64 9.90 12.22
CA GLY A 251 -7.96 10.25 12.73
C GLY A 251 -8.37 9.59 14.03
N ILE A 252 -9.52 10.04 14.54
CA ILE A 252 -10.15 9.59 15.79
C ILE A 252 -11.63 9.32 15.52
N TRP A 253 -12.08 8.10 15.80
CA TRP A 253 -13.49 7.78 15.94
C TRP A 253 -13.94 8.04 17.38
N TYR A 254 -15.07 8.73 17.57
CA TYR A 254 -15.65 9.00 18.89
C TYR A 254 -17.18 9.01 18.85
N SER A 255 -17.84 8.69 19.96
CA SER A 255 -19.31 8.82 20.10
C SER A 255 -19.68 10.03 20.95
N GLY A 256 -20.76 10.71 20.57
CA GLY A 256 -21.29 11.90 21.24
C GLY A 256 -21.64 13.01 20.24
N LYS A 257 -21.93 14.21 20.75
CA LYS A 257 -22.18 15.37 19.88
C LYS A 257 -20.93 15.70 19.04
N PRO A 258 -21.07 16.09 17.77
CA PRO A 258 -19.95 16.56 16.95
C PRO A 258 -19.11 17.60 17.69
N TYR A 259 -17.80 17.48 17.58
CA TYR A 259 -16.84 18.38 18.21
C TYR A 259 -16.40 19.45 17.22
N HIS A 260 -16.44 20.69 17.69
CA HIS A 260 -15.88 21.86 17.00
C HIS A 260 -14.92 22.57 17.93
N GLY A 261 -13.81 23.06 17.40
CA GLY A 261 -12.85 23.79 18.22
C GLY A 261 -11.48 24.00 17.59
N GLU A 262 -10.49 24.28 18.44
CA GLU A 262 -9.14 24.62 18.00
C GLU A 262 -8.51 23.56 17.07
N GLY A 263 -7.92 24.04 15.98
CA GLY A 263 -7.32 23.21 14.93
C GLY A 263 -8.31 22.73 13.87
N GLU A 264 -9.60 23.06 14.00
CA GLU A 264 -10.59 22.77 12.96
C GLU A 264 -10.38 23.65 11.73
N GLY A 265 -10.31 23.04 10.54
CA GLY A 265 -10.11 23.75 9.29
C GLY A 265 -9.64 22.85 8.14
N SER A 266 -9.18 23.47 7.05
CA SER A 266 -8.82 22.78 5.80
C SER A 266 -7.33 22.89 5.43
N GLY A 267 -6.53 23.54 6.27
CA GLY A 267 -5.10 23.72 6.14
C GLY A 267 -4.28 22.47 6.47
N LEU A 268 -2.98 22.54 6.24
CA LEU A 268 -2.05 21.46 6.53
C LEU A 268 -1.99 21.21 8.04
N GLY A 269 -2.41 20.02 8.48
CA GLY A 269 -2.40 19.63 9.89
C GLY A 269 -3.61 20.10 10.69
N GLU A 270 -4.51 20.87 10.08
CA GLU A 270 -5.86 21.11 10.60
C GLU A 270 -6.70 19.84 10.44
N TRP A 271 -7.83 19.80 11.14
CA TRP A 271 -8.73 18.65 11.15
C TRP A 271 -10.17 19.07 10.87
N HIS A 272 -11.01 18.14 10.46
CA HIS A 272 -12.46 18.34 10.37
C HIS A 272 -13.18 17.04 10.70
N ASN A 273 -14.49 17.13 10.96
CA ASN A 273 -15.32 15.93 11.00
C ASN A 273 -15.69 15.54 9.56
N ASP A 274 -15.09 14.47 9.05
CA ASP A 274 -15.36 13.92 7.72
C ASP A 274 -16.54 12.94 7.73
N HIS A 275 -16.83 12.32 8.88
CA HIS A 275 -18.01 11.50 9.10
C HIS A 275 -18.76 11.91 10.37
N ILE A 276 -20.08 12.05 10.26
CA ILE A 276 -20.94 12.56 11.34
C ILE A 276 -22.15 11.62 11.53
N ASP A 277 -22.51 11.39 12.79
CA ASP A 277 -23.71 10.63 13.19
C ASP A 277 -23.82 9.24 12.52
N CYS A 278 -22.74 8.49 12.60
CA CYS A 278 -22.61 7.16 12.04
C CYS A 278 -22.95 6.07 13.06
N LYS A 279 -23.35 4.90 12.54
CA LYS A 279 -23.27 3.65 13.28
C LYS A 279 -21.93 2.99 13.02
N PHE A 280 -21.12 2.76 14.03
CA PHE A 280 -19.73 2.28 13.89
C PHE A 280 -19.48 0.96 14.64
N ARG A 281 -18.65 0.08 14.06
CA ARG A 281 -18.15 -1.13 14.73
C ARG A 281 -16.76 -1.50 14.23
N MET A 282 -15.87 -1.85 15.16
CA MET A 282 -14.49 -2.25 14.85
C MET A 282 -14.27 -3.75 15.03
N LYS A 283 -13.71 -4.44 14.02
CA LYS A 283 -13.35 -5.86 14.07
C LYS A 283 -11.92 -6.07 14.57
N SER A 284 -10.97 -5.26 14.12
CA SER A 284 -9.55 -5.31 14.50
C SER A 284 -8.87 -3.97 14.18
N ASP A 285 -7.60 -3.80 14.56
CA ASP A 285 -6.82 -2.58 14.30
C ASP A 285 -6.84 -2.14 12.83
N GLY A 286 -6.91 -3.10 11.90
CA GLY A 286 -6.96 -2.83 10.47
C GLY A 286 -8.35 -2.91 9.85
N ALA A 287 -9.40 -3.26 10.59
CA ALA A 287 -10.70 -3.59 10.01
C ALA A 287 -11.87 -3.03 10.84
N TYR A 288 -12.69 -2.19 10.23
CA TYR A 288 -13.91 -1.64 10.82
C TYR A 288 -14.98 -1.38 9.76
N GLU A 289 -16.18 -1.08 10.20
CA GLU A 289 -17.31 -0.74 9.35
C GLU A 289 -18.11 0.40 9.99
N PHE A 290 -18.75 1.19 9.13
CA PHE A 290 -19.69 2.20 9.58
C PHE A 290 -20.86 2.33 8.61
N ILE A 291 -22.00 2.83 9.10
CA ILE A 291 -23.13 3.25 8.29
C ILE A 291 -23.26 4.76 8.44
N GLU A 292 -23.26 5.46 7.31
CA GLU A 292 -23.45 6.90 7.22
C GLU A 292 -24.60 7.15 6.24
N ASN A 293 -25.65 7.88 6.67
CA ASN A 293 -26.83 8.16 5.84
C ASN A 293 -27.46 6.90 5.22
N GLY A 294 -27.47 5.78 5.96
CA GLY A 294 -27.99 4.48 5.50
C GLY A 294 -27.07 3.72 4.55
N ILE A 295 -25.92 4.29 4.17
CA ILE A 295 -24.94 3.66 3.29
C ILE A 295 -23.90 2.93 4.13
N TYR A 296 -23.66 1.67 3.79
CA TYR A 296 -22.67 0.82 4.45
C TYR A 296 -21.26 1.01 3.89
N ASN A 297 -20.30 1.25 4.77
CA ASN A 297 -18.90 1.53 4.43
C ASN A 297 -17.96 0.62 5.24
N PRO A 298 -17.38 -0.44 4.63
CA PRO A 298 -16.33 -1.23 5.26
C PRO A 298 -14.94 -0.68 4.95
N VAL A 299 -14.08 -0.70 5.96
CA VAL A 299 -12.66 -0.33 5.86
C VAL A 299 -11.81 -1.52 6.28
N ILE A 300 -10.99 -2.03 5.36
CA ILE A 300 -10.06 -3.14 5.62
C ILE A 300 -8.66 -2.78 5.08
N ARG A 301 -7.72 -2.49 5.99
CA ARG A 301 -6.33 -2.17 5.66
C ARG A 301 -5.59 -3.40 5.12
N GLY A 302 -4.81 -3.18 4.07
CA GLY A 302 -3.92 -4.20 3.47
C GLY A 302 -4.62 -5.15 2.49
N ILE A 303 -5.93 -5.04 2.30
CA ILE A 303 -6.65 -5.76 1.25
C ILE A 303 -6.87 -4.82 0.06
N SER A 304 -6.40 -5.24 -1.12
CA SER A 304 -6.57 -4.51 -2.39
C SER A 304 -7.89 -4.82 -3.08
N ASN A 305 -8.79 -5.54 -2.43
CA ASN A 305 -10.11 -5.83 -2.98
C ASN A 305 -11.01 -4.64 -2.72
N GLU A 306 -11.56 -4.12 -3.81
CA GLU A 306 -12.73 -3.25 -3.80
C GLU A 306 -13.79 -3.91 -2.92
N VAL A 307 -14.39 -3.12 -2.02
CA VAL A 307 -15.62 -3.49 -1.33
C VAL A 307 -16.59 -4.05 -2.37
N LYS A 308 -17.03 -5.29 -2.24
CA LYS A 308 -17.91 -5.88 -3.27
C LYS A 308 -19.27 -5.22 -3.19
N ASP A 309 -19.87 -4.97 -4.35
CA ASP A 309 -21.27 -4.55 -4.44
C ASP A 309 -22.17 -5.51 -3.65
N GLY A 310 -23.06 -4.95 -2.84
CA GLY A 310 -24.05 -5.71 -2.06
C GLY A 310 -23.60 -6.15 -0.67
N TRP A 311 -22.39 -5.81 -0.20
CA TRP A 311 -22.01 -6.05 1.19
C TRP A 311 -22.95 -5.31 2.15
N LYS A 312 -23.23 -5.95 3.28
CA LYS A 312 -24.08 -5.47 4.36
C LYS A 312 -23.32 -5.46 5.68
N TRP A 313 -23.91 -4.80 6.67
CA TRP A 313 -23.41 -4.74 8.03
C TRP A 313 -23.10 -6.13 8.58
N GLY A 314 -21.85 -6.35 8.99
CA GLY A 314 -21.35 -7.62 9.50
C GLY A 314 -20.64 -8.52 8.49
N ASP A 315 -20.68 -8.22 7.19
CA ASP A 315 -19.96 -9.04 6.19
C ASP A 315 -18.44 -8.98 6.35
N ILE A 316 -17.92 -7.88 6.91
CA ILE A 316 -16.52 -7.78 7.36
C ILE A 316 -16.14 -8.90 8.34
N TYR A 317 -17.08 -9.51 9.07
CA TYR A 317 -16.82 -10.54 10.08
C TYR A 317 -16.77 -11.96 9.52
N THR A 318 -17.42 -12.24 8.40
CA THR A 318 -17.74 -13.61 7.97
C THR A 318 -16.55 -14.39 7.42
N GLU A 319 -15.39 -13.76 7.15
CA GLU A 319 -14.17 -14.47 6.75
C GLU A 319 -12.86 -13.92 7.33
N LYS A 320 -11.87 -14.83 7.44
CA LYS A 320 -10.47 -14.54 7.73
C LYS A 320 -9.97 -13.52 6.71
N ALA A 321 -9.78 -12.28 7.14
CA ALA A 321 -9.17 -11.20 6.37
C ALA A 321 -7.66 -11.41 6.15
N ASP A 322 -7.26 -12.65 5.85
CA ASP A 322 -5.96 -13.07 5.36
C ASP A 322 -6.17 -13.74 3.99
N LEU A 323 -6.91 -13.06 3.13
CA LEU A 323 -7.18 -13.53 1.77
C LEU A 323 -5.90 -13.31 0.94
N LYS A 324 -5.01 -14.31 0.95
CA LYS A 324 -4.16 -14.52 -0.25
C LYS A 324 -5.14 -14.56 -1.43
N LEU A 325 -5.06 -13.62 -2.36
CA LEU A 325 -6.02 -13.55 -3.47
C LEU A 325 -6.01 -14.79 -4.35
N PHE A 326 -4.88 -15.50 -4.34
CA PHE A 326 -4.73 -16.82 -4.91
C PHE A 326 -3.66 -17.59 -4.12
N THR A 327 -3.73 -18.91 -4.16
CA THR A 327 -2.64 -19.80 -3.76
C THR A 327 -2.03 -20.44 -5.01
N PHE A 328 -0.86 -21.05 -4.85
CA PHE A 328 -0.24 -21.83 -5.91
C PHE A 328 0.10 -23.21 -5.37
N SER A 329 -0.33 -24.27 -6.04
CA SER A 329 0.16 -25.64 -5.83
C SER A 329 0.83 -26.16 -7.11
N GLU A 330 1.80 -27.06 -6.96
CA GLU A 330 2.44 -27.67 -8.15
C GLU A 330 1.45 -28.46 -9.00
N GLU A 331 0.46 -29.06 -8.37
CA GLU A 331 -0.50 -29.96 -8.99
C GLU A 331 -1.65 -29.19 -9.67
N GLU A 332 -2.17 -28.14 -9.03
CA GLU A 332 -3.36 -27.42 -9.48
C GLU A 332 -3.05 -26.03 -10.05
N GLY A 333 -1.78 -25.59 -9.95
CA GLY A 333 -1.33 -24.30 -10.45
C GLY A 333 -1.84 -23.16 -9.59
N VAL A 334 -2.22 -22.05 -10.21
CA VAL A 334 -2.84 -20.91 -9.54
C VAL A 334 -4.29 -21.26 -9.19
N MET A 335 -4.61 -21.24 -7.90
CA MET A 335 -5.97 -21.41 -7.40
C MET A 335 -6.45 -20.08 -6.83
N LEU A 336 -7.59 -19.60 -7.34
CA LEU A 336 -8.23 -18.46 -6.71
C LEU A 336 -8.82 -18.90 -5.38
N ASN A 337 -8.49 -18.16 -4.34
CA ASN A 337 -9.15 -18.39 -3.06
C ASN A 337 -10.48 -17.64 -3.12
N GLY A 338 -11.52 -18.33 -3.59
CA GLY A 338 -12.90 -17.87 -3.57
C GLY A 338 -13.77 -18.96 -2.96
N ARG A 339 -14.63 -18.61 -2.00
CA ARG A 339 -15.75 -19.48 -1.67
C ARG A 339 -16.78 -19.43 -2.80
N GLU A 340 -17.33 -20.59 -3.11
CA GLU A 340 -18.63 -20.74 -3.77
C GLU A 340 -19.67 -19.85 -3.06
N CYS A 341 -20.59 -19.32 -3.86
CA CYS A 341 -21.54 -18.26 -3.53
C CYS A 341 -22.29 -18.39 -2.20
#